data_AF-A0A9D5MIP0-F1
#
_entry.id   AF-A0A9D5MIP0-F1
#
_cell.length_a   1.000
_cell.length_b   1.000
_cell.length_c   1.000
_cell.angle_alpha   90.00
_cell.angle_beta   90.00
_cell.angle_gamma   90.00
#
_symmetry.space_group_name_H-M   'P 1'
#
loop_
_entity.id
_entity.type
_entity.pdbx_description
1 polymer ?
#
loop_
_entity_poly.entity_id
_entity_poly.type
_entity_poly.pdbx_seq_one_letter_code
_entity_poly.pdbx_strand_id
1 'polypeptide(L)'
;MNRYDYKKTRLNTPFIEQRADPFVLRHDDRWYFTASVPAYDSIVLRAADSLEGLRGAAETTVWRAHESGVMSKHIWAPELHLIGGRWYIYFAAGEKDDIWNIRPWVLACEGDDPMKDPWRECGMLKRADGDDFSFTDFSLDMTVFEHNGGLYCVWAEKVSVARKISNLYIARMKDALTLDTPQMLLSSPTYAWERHEFWVNEGPAFVRHGDRIFLTYSASDTSPAYCMGLLWADADADPMDISAWHKSNRPVLV
;
A
#
# COMPACT_ATOMS: atom_id res chain seq x y z
N MET A 1 18.47 13.99 -2.63
CA MET A 1 19.51 14.27 -3.65
C MET A 1 18.94 15.21 -4.71
N ASN A 2 19.70 16.19 -5.24
CA ASN A 2 19.23 17.03 -6.36
C ASN A 2 19.98 16.68 -7.65
N ARG A 3 19.50 17.15 -8.81
CA ARG A 3 20.06 16.82 -10.14
C ARG A 3 21.55 17.15 -10.31
N TYR A 4 22.15 17.90 -9.39
CA TYR A 4 23.54 18.33 -9.43
C TYR A 4 24.45 17.52 -8.48
N ASP A 5 23.87 16.64 -7.67
CA ASP A 5 24.60 15.81 -6.69
C ASP A 5 24.08 14.36 -6.74
N TYR A 6 24.00 13.82 -7.96
CA TYR A 6 23.59 12.45 -8.24
C TYR A 6 24.82 11.59 -8.56
N LYS A 7 25.18 10.69 -7.65
CA LYS A 7 26.17 9.65 -7.92
C LYS A 7 25.46 8.41 -8.45
N LYS A 8 25.64 8.08 -9.73
CA LYS A 8 25.13 6.81 -10.27
C LYS A 8 25.85 5.64 -9.57
N THR A 9 25.07 4.74 -9.00
CA THR A 9 25.48 3.49 -8.37
C THR A 9 24.68 2.34 -8.97
N ARG A 10 25.09 1.10 -8.71
CA ARG A 10 24.28 -0.06 -9.07
C ARG A 10 22.91 -0.07 -8.35
N LEU A 11 22.82 0.58 -7.19
CA LEU A 11 21.64 0.58 -6.32
C LEU A 11 20.60 1.65 -6.67
N ASN A 12 20.96 2.67 -7.46
CA ASN A 12 20.04 3.73 -7.90
C ASN A 12 19.83 3.73 -9.42
N THR A 13 20.11 2.59 -10.06
CA THR A 13 19.63 2.32 -11.41
C THR A 13 18.21 1.74 -11.28
N PRO A 14 17.22 2.26 -12.02
CA PRO A 14 15.86 1.76 -11.95
C PRO A 14 15.79 0.23 -12.10
N PHE A 15 14.97 -0.41 -11.27
CA PHE A 15 14.75 -1.84 -11.36
C PHE A 15 13.84 -2.15 -12.57
N ILE A 16 12.65 -1.55 -12.56
CA ILE A 16 11.69 -1.51 -13.66
C ILE A 16 11.35 -0.04 -13.88
N GLU A 17 11.59 0.48 -15.08
CA GLU A 17 11.35 1.90 -15.39
C GLU A 17 9.86 2.25 -15.40
N GLN A 18 9.54 3.50 -15.05
CA GLN A 18 8.20 4.07 -15.11
C GLN A 18 7.15 3.25 -14.35
N ARG A 19 7.54 2.72 -13.18
CA ARG A 19 6.64 2.07 -12.23
C ARG A 19 6.82 2.73 -10.88
N ALA A 20 5.75 3.35 -10.38
CA ALA A 20 5.69 3.89 -9.02
C ALA A 20 5.03 2.87 -8.09
N ASP A 21 5.18 3.06 -6.78
CA ASP A 21 4.56 2.23 -5.74
C ASP A 21 4.79 0.73 -5.96
N PRO A 22 6.06 0.29 -6.11
CA PRO A 22 6.36 -1.07 -6.50
C PRO A 22 6.08 -2.05 -5.36
N PHE A 23 5.26 -3.06 -5.66
CA PHE A 23 5.03 -4.17 -4.75
C PHE A 23 5.56 -5.48 -5.35
N VAL A 24 6.35 -6.20 -4.57
CA VAL A 24 6.93 -7.49 -4.96
C VAL A 24 6.58 -8.53 -3.92
N LEU A 25 5.98 -9.63 -4.36
CA LEU A 25 5.72 -10.80 -3.54
C LEU A 25 6.46 -12.00 -4.10
N ARG A 26 7.10 -12.76 -3.21
CA ARG A 26 7.54 -14.12 -3.52
C ARG A 26 6.51 -15.11 -2.98
N HIS A 27 6.04 -15.99 -3.84
CA HIS A 27 5.19 -17.12 -3.45
C HIS A 27 5.72 -18.38 -4.14
N ASP A 28 5.97 -19.42 -3.36
CA ASP A 28 6.75 -20.60 -3.76
C ASP A 28 8.08 -20.21 -4.45
N ASP A 29 8.30 -20.72 -5.65
CA ASP A 29 9.48 -20.45 -6.48
C ASP A 29 9.23 -19.35 -7.53
N ARG A 30 8.17 -18.55 -7.35
CA ARG A 30 7.81 -17.45 -8.27
C ARG A 30 7.83 -16.10 -7.57
N TRP A 31 8.25 -15.10 -8.33
CA TRP A 31 8.21 -13.69 -7.97
C TRP A 31 7.12 -13.01 -8.78
N TYR A 32 6.29 -12.23 -8.11
CA TYR A 32 5.22 -11.43 -8.70
C TYR A 32 5.51 -9.96 -8.44
N PHE A 33 5.19 -9.11 -9.41
CA PHE A 33 5.36 -7.67 -9.33
C PHE A 33 4.12 -6.96 -9.82
N THR A 34 3.72 -5.93 -9.09
CA THR A 34 2.73 -4.95 -9.51
C THR A 34 3.17 -3.56 -9.08
N ALA A 35 2.55 -2.54 -9.65
CA ALA A 35 2.91 -1.15 -9.43
C ALA A 35 1.87 -0.22 -10.05
N SER A 36 1.89 1.04 -9.63
CA SER A 36 1.22 2.13 -10.33
C SER A 36 1.86 2.34 -11.71
N VAL A 37 1.05 2.25 -12.75
CA VAL A 37 1.45 2.63 -14.13
C VAL A 37 1.30 4.14 -14.33
N PRO A 38 2.09 4.79 -15.19
CA PRO A 38 2.08 6.26 -15.32
C PRO A 38 0.73 6.85 -15.75
N ALA A 39 -0.09 6.07 -16.44
CA ALA A 39 -1.43 6.48 -16.87
C ALA A 39 -2.48 6.39 -15.74
N TYR A 40 -2.18 5.67 -14.66
CA TYR A 40 -3.09 5.41 -13.53
C TYR A 40 -4.47 4.89 -13.96
N ASP A 41 -4.50 3.97 -14.93
CA ASP A 41 -5.71 3.50 -15.61
C ASP A 41 -5.93 1.97 -15.54
N SER A 42 -5.00 1.25 -14.92
CA SER A 42 -4.98 -0.21 -14.95
C SER A 42 -4.10 -0.80 -13.87
N ILE A 43 -4.34 -2.07 -13.57
CA ILE A 43 -3.51 -2.89 -12.70
C ILE A 43 -2.77 -3.90 -13.57
N VAL A 44 -1.46 -3.98 -13.37
CA VAL A 44 -0.56 -4.84 -14.14
C VAL A 44 0.16 -5.83 -13.23
N LEU A 45 0.37 -7.04 -13.71
CA LEU A 45 1.22 -8.03 -13.06
C LEU A 45 2.39 -8.43 -13.98
N ARG A 46 3.54 -8.71 -13.37
CA ARG A 46 4.64 -9.48 -13.97
C ARG A 46 4.92 -10.68 -13.08
N ALA A 47 5.38 -11.78 -13.68
CA ALA A 47 5.87 -12.92 -12.93
C ALA A 47 7.17 -13.46 -13.53
N ALA A 48 8.08 -13.91 -12.67
CA ALA A 48 9.35 -14.51 -13.05
C ALA A 48 9.83 -15.53 -12.01
N ASP A 49 10.74 -16.41 -12.40
CA ASP A 49 11.31 -17.43 -11.48
C ASP A 49 12.45 -16.85 -10.60
N SER A 50 12.77 -15.57 -10.76
CA SER A 50 13.73 -14.84 -9.93
C SER A 50 13.37 -13.36 -9.85
N LEU A 51 13.80 -12.68 -8.78
CA LEU A 51 13.64 -11.24 -8.64
C LEU A 51 14.17 -10.51 -9.89
N GLU A 52 15.45 -10.73 -10.25
CA GLU A 52 16.07 -10.10 -11.43
C GLU A 52 15.33 -10.39 -12.75
N GLY A 53 14.69 -11.56 -12.87
CA GLY A 53 13.87 -11.91 -14.03
C GLY A 53 12.70 -10.96 -14.27
N LEU A 54 12.17 -10.33 -13.21
CA LEU A 54 11.05 -9.36 -13.32
C LEU A 54 11.39 -8.15 -14.21
N ARG A 55 12.67 -7.79 -14.33
CA ARG A 55 13.12 -6.68 -15.18
C ARG A 55 12.66 -6.84 -16.63
N GLY A 56 12.76 -8.07 -17.16
CA GLY A 56 12.42 -8.42 -18.54
C GLY A 56 11.14 -9.25 -18.69
N ALA A 57 10.46 -9.58 -17.58
CA ALA A 57 9.22 -10.34 -17.61
C ALA A 57 8.12 -9.56 -18.36
N ALA A 58 7.34 -10.29 -19.15
CA ALA A 58 6.17 -9.73 -19.82
C ALA A 58 5.16 -9.21 -18.78
N GLU A 59 4.53 -8.09 -19.10
CA GLU A 59 3.54 -7.44 -18.26
C GLU A 59 2.14 -7.73 -18.78
N THR A 60 1.27 -8.18 -17.88
CA THR A 60 -0.13 -8.49 -18.17
C THR A 60 -1.01 -7.49 -17.45
N THR A 61 -1.86 -6.76 -18.18
CA THR A 61 -2.95 -6.00 -17.58
C THR A 61 -4.01 -6.97 -17.09
N VAL A 62 -4.22 -7.05 -15.78
CA VAL A 62 -5.19 -7.96 -15.16
C VAL A 62 -6.54 -7.29 -14.88
N TRP A 63 -6.55 -5.95 -14.80
CA TRP A 63 -7.76 -5.16 -14.61
C TRP A 63 -7.59 -3.74 -15.17
N ARG A 64 -8.69 -3.11 -15.59
CA ARG A 64 -8.71 -1.75 -16.16
C ARG A 64 -9.75 -0.89 -15.46
N ALA A 65 -9.42 0.40 -15.32
CA ALA A 65 -10.32 1.42 -14.81
C ALA A 65 -11.65 1.43 -15.58
N HIS A 66 -12.73 1.69 -14.86
CA HIS A 66 -14.06 1.85 -15.44
C HIS A 66 -14.13 3.09 -16.33
N GLU A 67 -15.07 3.12 -17.27
CA GLU A 67 -15.29 4.31 -18.13
C GLU A 67 -16.02 5.46 -17.39
N SER A 68 -16.74 5.14 -16.32
CA SER A 68 -17.53 6.02 -15.48
C SER A 68 -17.72 5.44 -14.07
N GLY A 69 -18.24 6.24 -13.14
CA GLY A 69 -18.51 5.82 -11.76
C GLY A 69 -17.24 5.64 -10.92
N VAL A 70 -17.35 4.89 -9.83
CA VAL A 70 -16.22 4.50 -8.97
C VAL A 70 -15.21 3.68 -9.75
N MET A 71 -13.97 3.60 -9.26
CA MET A 71 -12.89 2.83 -9.90
C MET A 71 -12.57 3.26 -11.35
N SER A 72 -12.84 4.52 -11.72
CA SER A 72 -12.62 5.03 -13.08
C SER A 72 -11.44 5.99 -13.21
N LYS A 73 -10.84 6.41 -12.09
CA LYS A 73 -9.74 7.38 -12.05
C LYS A 73 -8.71 7.02 -11.00
N HIS A 74 -7.46 7.39 -11.26
CA HIS A 74 -6.38 7.32 -10.28
C HIS A 74 -6.20 5.93 -9.70
N ILE A 75 -5.99 4.93 -10.56
CA ILE A 75 -5.70 3.55 -10.14
C ILE A 75 -4.29 3.51 -9.57
N TRP A 76 -4.18 3.41 -8.25
CA TRP A 76 -2.94 3.61 -7.51
C TRP A 76 -2.59 2.43 -6.61
N ALA A 77 -1.29 2.23 -6.46
CA ALA A 77 -0.61 1.37 -5.48
C ALA A 77 -1.27 0.00 -5.30
N PRO A 78 -1.39 -0.81 -6.38
CA PRO A 78 -1.87 -2.17 -6.23
C PRO A 78 -0.87 -2.99 -5.39
N GLU A 79 -1.37 -3.83 -4.49
CA GLU A 79 -0.59 -4.87 -3.80
C GLU A 79 -1.23 -6.24 -4.00
N LEU A 80 -0.43 -7.25 -4.38
CA LEU A 80 -0.89 -8.63 -4.58
C LEU A 80 -0.67 -9.46 -3.31
N HIS A 81 -1.71 -10.07 -2.78
CA HIS A 81 -1.63 -10.88 -1.55
C HIS A 81 -2.27 -12.25 -1.74
N LEU A 82 -1.73 -13.27 -1.07
CA LEU A 82 -2.36 -14.58 -0.97
C LEU A 82 -2.90 -14.75 0.45
N ILE A 83 -4.23 -14.80 0.60
CA ILE A 83 -4.91 -14.85 1.89
C ILE A 83 -5.89 -16.02 1.86
N GLY A 84 -5.77 -16.96 2.81
CA GLY A 84 -6.65 -18.13 2.88
C GLY A 84 -6.64 -18.98 1.60
N GLY A 85 -5.51 -19.04 0.90
CA GLY A 85 -5.36 -19.79 -0.35
C GLY A 85 -5.96 -19.13 -1.60
N ARG A 86 -6.36 -17.85 -1.53
CA ARG A 86 -6.87 -17.09 -2.68
C ARG A 86 -6.07 -15.80 -2.87
N TRP A 87 -5.88 -15.42 -4.14
CA TRP A 87 -5.22 -14.19 -4.52
C TRP A 87 -6.14 -12.99 -4.44
N TYR A 88 -5.64 -11.91 -3.85
CA TYR A 88 -6.30 -10.62 -3.73
C TYR A 88 -5.39 -9.50 -4.24
N ILE A 89 -5.98 -8.48 -4.85
CA ILE A 89 -5.27 -7.23 -5.12
C ILE A 89 -5.99 -6.11 -4.38
N TYR A 90 -5.26 -5.42 -3.51
CA TYR A 90 -5.72 -4.19 -2.85
C TYR A 90 -5.19 -3.00 -3.64
N PHE A 91 -6.03 -2.03 -3.96
CA PHE A 91 -5.63 -0.83 -4.70
C PHE A 91 -6.52 0.35 -4.32
N ALA A 92 -6.08 1.56 -4.64
CA ALA A 92 -6.88 2.76 -4.47
C ALA A 92 -7.42 3.26 -5.81
N ALA A 93 -8.62 3.81 -5.81
CA ALA A 93 -9.19 4.46 -6.98
C ALA A 93 -10.24 5.51 -6.62
N GLY A 94 -10.31 6.56 -7.42
CA GLY A 94 -11.36 7.57 -7.39
C GLY A 94 -12.46 7.33 -8.41
N GLU A 95 -13.31 8.33 -8.56
CA GLU A 95 -14.43 8.30 -9.50
C GLU A 95 -14.36 9.44 -10.51
N LYS A 96 -15.11 9.30 -11.61
CA LYS A 96 -15.06 10.24 -12.73
C LYS A 96 -15.54 11.63 -12.34
N ASP A 97 -16.56 11.69 -11.50
CA ASP A 97 -17.23 12.92 -11.09
C ASP A 97 -16.46 13.64 -9.96
N ASP A 98 -15.69 12.90 -9.17
CA ASP A 98 -14.72 13.42 -8.20
C ASP A 98 -13.46 12.54 -8.15
N ILE A 99 -12.44 12.95 -8.91
CA ILE A 99 -11.19 12.21 -9.04
C ILE A 99 -10.39 12.14 -7.72
N TRP A 100 -10.73 12.98 -6.75
CA TRP A 100 -10.10 12.99 -5.42
C TRP A 100 -10.94 12.26 -4.37
N ASN A 101 -12.09 11.71 -4.75
CA ASN A 101 -12.85 10.79 -3.91
C ASN A 101 -12.23 9.38 -3.92
N ILE A 102 -10.93 9.29 -3.58
CA ILE A 102 -10.14 8.05 -3.59
C ILE A 102 -10.57 7.15 -2.44
N ARG A 103 -10.84 5.88 -2.74
CA ARG A 103 -11.23 4.84 -1.78
C ARG A 103 -10.47 3.53 -2.01
N PRO A 104 -10.45 2.63 -1.01
CA PRO A 104 -9.82 1.31 -1.12
C PRO A 104 -10.72 0.31 -1.84
N TRP A 105 -10.17 -0.43 -2.79
CA TRP A 105 -10.88 -1.43 -3.57
C TRP A 105 -10.12 -2.76 -3.56
N VAL A 106 -10.87 -3.86 -3.68
CA VAL A 106 -10.29 -5.20 -3.66
C VAL A 106 -10.74 -6.00 -4.88
N LEU A 107 -9.78 -6.62 -5.56
CA LEU A 107 -10.03 -7.68 -6.53
C LEU A 107 -9.72 -9.04 -5.91
N ALA A 108 -10.46 -10.07 -6.29
CA ALA A 108 -10.13 -11.46 -5.96
C ALA A 108 -9.96 -12.26 -7.24
N CYS A 109 -8.89 -13.04 -7.33
CA CYS A 109 -8.71 -13.96 -8.44
C CYS A 109 -9.75 -15.09 -8.33
N GLU A 110 -10.28 -15.52 -9.46
CA GLU A 110 -11.27 -16.59 -9.55
C GLU A 110 -10.64 -17.98 -9.68
N GLY A 111 -9.32 -18.06 -9.92
CA GLY A 111 -8.54 -19.28 -9.95
C GLY A 111 -7.25 -19.21 -9.14
N ASP A 112 -6.31 -20.08 -9.47
CA ASP A 112 -5.07 -20.29 -8.72
C ASP A 112 -3.86 -19.58 -9.36
N ASP A 113 -3.94 -19.23 -10.65
CA ASP A 113 -2.88 -18.52 -11.38
C ASP A 113 -3.25 -17.03 -11.57
N PRO A 114 -2.72 -16.11 -10.75
CA PRO A 114 -3.08 -14.69 -10.79
C PRO A 114 -2.67 -14.01 -12.10
N MET A 115 -1.82 -14.64 -12.91
CA MET A 115 -1.39 -14.14 -14.21
C MET A 115 -2.33 -14.49 -15.37
N LYS A 116 -3.22 -15.48 -15.18
CA LYS A 116 -4.05 -16.04 -16.25
C LYS A 116 -5.53 -16.06 -15.93
N ASP A 117 -5.87 -16.29 -14.66
CA ASP A 117 -7.24 -16.47 -14.25
C ASP A 117 -7.96 -15.12 -14.08
N PRO A 118 -9.29 -15.07 -14.31
CA PRO A 118 -10.06 -13.84 -14.19
C PRO A 118 -10.02 -13.23 -12.79
N TRP A 119 -10.21 -11.91 -12.73
CA TRP A 119 -10.31 -11.15 -11.50
C TRP A 119 -11.71 -10.59 -11.31
N ARG A 120 -12.28 -10.84 -10.12
CA ARG A 120 -13.59 -10.34 -9.73
C ARG A 120 -13.45 -9.13 -8.81
N GLU A 121 -14.17 -8.06 -9.12
CA GLU A 121 -14.34 -6.92 -8.23
C GLU A 121 -15.13 -7.32 -6.98
N CYS A 122 -14.51 -7.16 -5.82
CA CYS A 122 -15.14 -7.41 -4.52
C CYS A 122 -15.81 -6.15 -3.94
N GLY A 123 -15.63 -5.01 -4.61
CA GLY A 123 -16.07 -3.70 -4.16
C GLY A 123 -15.07 -3.05 -3.20
N MET A 124 -15.57 -2.03 -2.48
CA MET A 124 -14.77 -1.30 -1.50
C MET A 124 -14.40 -2.21 -0.33
N LEU A 125 -13.20 -2.08 0.23
CA LEU A 125 -12.83 -2.78 1.46
C LEU A 125 -13.86 -2.45 2.55
N LYS A 126 -14.40 -3.49 3.20
CA LYS A 126 -15.50 -3.31 4.15
C LYS A 126 -14.95 -2.95 5.52
N ARG A 127 -15.55 -1.94 6.13
CA ARG A 127 -15.36 -1.56 7.52
C ARG A 127 -15.88 -2.64 8.49
N ALA A 128 -15.47 -2.53 9.75
CA ALA A 128 -16.03 -3.36 10.82
C ALA A 128 -17.48 -2.99 11.14
N ASP A 129 -18.23 -3.90 11.74
CA ASP A 129 -19.59 -3.63 12.19
C ASP A 129 -19.60 -2.49 13.22
N GLY A 130 -20.37 -1.44 12.96
CA GLY A 130 -20.45 -0.25 13.82
C GLY A 130 -19.29 0.75 13.67
N ASP A 131 -18.44 0.59 12.65
CA ASP A 131 -17.38 1.56 12.34
C ASP A 131 -17.90 2.70 11.45
N ASP A 132 -17.99 3.89 12.03
CA ASP A 132 -18.48 5.08 11.32
C ASP A 132 -17.36 5.89 10.64
N PHE A 133 -16.09 5.49 10.77
CA PHE A 133 -14.96 6.34 10.41
C PHE A 133 -14.12 5.78 9.26
N SER A 134 -13.80 4.49 9.24
CA SER A 134 -12.89 3.94 8.24
C SER A 134 -13.41 4.13 6.82
N PHE A 135 -12.54 4.56 5.91
CA PHE A 135 -12.82 4.72 4.49
C PHE A 135 -13.91 5.74 4.16
N THR A 136 -14.18 6.68 5.07
CA THR A 136 -15.17 7.74 4.84
C THR A 136 -14.60 8.97 4.14
N ASP A 137 -13.28 9.14 4.14
CA ASP A 137 -12.53 10.20 3.44
C ASP A 137 -11.49 9.57 2.49
N PHE A 138 -10.64 10.39 1.85
CA PHE A 138 -9.56 9.96 0.97
C PHE A 138 -8.69 8.90 1.64
N SER A 139 -8.71 7.68 1.09
CA SER A 139 -8.09 6.49 1.68
C SER A 139 -7.39 5.66 0.61
N LEU A 140 -6.13 5.30 0.85
CA LEU A 140 -5.24 4.64 -0.12
C LEU A 140 -4.13 3.81 0.55
N ASP A 141 -3.31 3.17 -0.28
CA ASP A 141 -2.09 2.46 0.10
C ASP A 141 -2.32 1.38 1.15
N MET A 142 -3.30 0.51 0.90
CA MET A 142 -3.60 -0.61 1.78
C MET A 142 -2.51 -1.66 1.65
N THR A 143 -1.89 -1.99 2.77
CA THR A 143 -1.06 -3.18 2.91
C THR A 143 -1.68 -4.11 3.94
N VAL A 144 -1.58 -5.42 3.67
CA VAL A 144 -2.14 -6.46 4.53
C VAL A 144 -1.03 -7.41 4.95
N PHE A 145 -1.04 -7.84 6.22
CA PHE A 145 -0.07 -8.82 6.72
C PHE A 145 -0.65 -9.73 7.78
N GLU A 146 -0.10 -10.93 7.87
CA GLU A 146 -0.37 -11.87 8.95
C GLU A 146 0.66 -11.72 10.07
N HIS A 147 0.19 -11.69 11.32
CA HIS A 147 1.07 -11.66 12.49
C HIS A 147 0.41 -12.39 13.67
N ASN A 148 1.14 -13.29 14.32
CA ASN A 148 0.67 -14.07 15.49
C ASN A 148 -0.73 -14.69 15.33
N GLY A 149 -1.06 -15.16 14.10
CA GLY A 149 -2.34 -15.80 13.78
C GLY A 149 -3.50 -14.82 13.49
N GLY A 150 -3.25 -13.50 13.51
CA GLY A 150 -4.19 -12.48 13.07
C GLY A 150 -3.85 -11.92 11.68
N LEU A 151 -4.85 -11.38 11.00
CA LEU A 151 -4.72 -10.63 9.75
C LEU A 151 -4.94 -9.14 10.05
N TYR A 152 -4.09 -8.26 9.52
CA TYR A 152 -4.12 -6.84 9.80
C TYR A 152 -4.03 -6.04 8.50
N CYS A 153 -4.76 -4.92 8.44
CA CYS A 153 -4.67 -3.94 7.37
C CYS A 153 -4.06 -2.65 7.93
N VAL A 154 -3.10 -2.08 7.22
CA VAL A 154 -2.59 -0.72 7.46
C VAL A 154 -2.78 0.09 6.19
N TRP A 155 -3.28 1.31 6.32
CA TRP A 155 -3.56 2.18 5.18
C TRP A 155 -3.32 3.64 5.52
N ALA A 156 -3.27 4.47 4.49
CA ALA A 156 -3.22 5.91 4.59
C ALA A 156 -4.62 6.48 4.47
N GLU A 157 -5.03 7.37 5.38
CA GLU A 157 -6.32 8.05 5.30
C GLU A 157 -6.20 9.51 5.73
N LYS A 158 -6.84 10.39 4.96
CA LYS A 158 -6.89 11.81 5.28
C LYS A 158 -7.95 12.08 6.33
N VAL A 159 -7.58 12.91 7.31
CA VAL A 159 -8.51 13.46 8.29
C VAL A 159 -8.48 14.99 8.28
N SER A 160 -9.45 15.57 8.99
CA SER A 160 -9.71 17.01 9.15
C SER A 160 -10.45 17.65 7.99
N VAL A 161 -11.26 18.66 8.33
CA VAL A 161 -11.91 19.60 7.39
C VAL A 161 -11.01 20.76 6.99
N ALA A 162 -9.90 20.97 7.71
CA ALA A 162 -8.93 22.03 7.43
C ALA A 162 -7.82 21.55 6.48
N ARG A 163 -6.54 21.80 6.79
CA ARG A 163 -5.42 21.20 6.04
C ARG A 163 -5.53 19.68 6.18
N LYS A 164 -5.90 18.99 5.10
CA LYS A 164 -6.04 17.53 5.05
C LYS A 164 -4.70 16.88 5.40
N ILE A 165 -4.65 16.18 6.51
CA ILE A 165 -3.46 15.44 6.98
C ILE A 165 -3.69 13.97 6.65
N SER A 166 -2.73 13.31 5.99
CA SER A 166 -2.75 11.86 5.79
C SER A 166 -2.04 11.16 6.94
N ASN A 167 -2.75 10.29 7.63
CA ASN A 167 -2.25 9.47 8.73
C ASN A 167 -2.18 8.00 8.31
N LEU A 168 -1.43 7.20 9.05
CA LEU A 168 -1.53 5.74 9.00
C LEU A 168 -2.51 5.25 10.04
N TYR A 169 -3.41 4.37 9.61
CA TYR A 169 -4.32 3.65 10.49
C TYR A 169 -4.07 2.15 10.40
N ILE A 170 -4.38 1.44 11.47
CA ILE A 170 -4.33 -0.02 11.54
C ILE A 170 -5.67 -0.57 12.03
N ALA A 171 -6.07 -1.71 11.49
CA ALA A 171 -7.20 -2.49 11.99
C ALA A 171 -6.93 -3.98 11.82
N ARG A 172 -7.49 -4.80 12.72
CA ARG A 172 -7.57 -6.24 12.51
C ARG A 172 -8.60 -6.52 11.42
N MET A 173 -8.36 -7.55 10.62
CA MET A 173 -9.26 -8.03 9.58
C MET A 173 -9.92 -9.34 9.99
N LYS A 174 -11.20 -9.47 9.64
CA LYS A 174 -12.00 -10.68 9.85
C LYS A 174 -11.75 -11.69 8.73
N ASP A 175 -11.64 -11.16 7.53
CA ASP A 175 -11.32 -11.86 6.29
C ASP A 175 -10.64 -10.88 5.33
N ALA A 176 -10.25 -11.34 4.14
CA ALA A 176 -9.56 -10.51 3.15
C ALA A 176 -10.36 -9.27 2.69
N LEU A 177 -11.67 -9.21 2.94
CA LEU A 177 -12.56 -8.16 2.43
C LEU A 177 -13.16 -7.28 3.54
N THR A 178 -12.94 -7.59 4.82
CA THR A 178 -13.68 -6.99 5.92
C THR A 178 -12.78 -6.76 7.14
N LEU A 179 -12.74 -5.52 7.64
CA LEU A 179 -12.15 -5.19 8.93
C LEU A 179 -12.97 -5.84 10.07
N ASP A 180 -12.30 -6.25 11.13
CA ASP A 180 -12.89 -6.83 12.35
C ASP A 180 -12.94 -5.80 13.50
N THR A 181 -12.11 -4.76 13.42
CA THR A 181 -12.07 -3.67 14.39
C THR A 181 -12.20 -2.32 13.69
N PRO A 182 -12.69 -1.28 14.37
CA PRO A 182 -12.54 0.09 13.88
C PRO A 182 -11.08 0.47 13.67
N GLN A 183 -10.85 1.51 12.86
CA GLN A 183 -9.51 2.05 12.67
C GLN A 183 -8.89 2.59 13.95
N MET A 184 -7.61 2.30 14.16
CA MET A 184 -6.78 2.90 15.20
C MET A 184 -5.67 3.73 14.56
N LEU A 185 -5.46 4.95 15.04
CA LEU A 185 -4.38 5.82 14.57
C LEU A 185 -3.03 5.22 14.96
N LEU A 186 -2.22 4.85 13.96
CA LEU A 186 -0.90 4.28 14.16
C LEU A 186 0.20 5.35 14.07
N SER A 187 0.12 6.26 13.10
CA SER A 187 1.07 7.37 12.97
C SER A 187 0.44 8.59 12.31
N SER A 188 0.87 9.77 12.78
CA SER A 188 0.59 11.07 12.14
C SER A 188 1.89 11.79 11.80
N PRO A 189 1.93 12.61 10.74
CA PRO A 189 3.09 13.42 10.39
C PRO A 189 3.33 14.50 11.45
N THR A 190 4.33 14.28 12.30
CA THR A 190 4.66 15.13 13.46
C THR A 190 6.02 15.81 13.30
N TYR A 191 6.96 15.17 12.61
CA TYR A 191 8.29 15.72 12.38
C TYR A 191 8.31 16.68 11.19
N ALA A 192 9.31 17.58 11.13
CA ALA A 192 9.43 18.54 10.04
C ALA A 192 9.66 17.87 8.68
N TRP A 193 10.41 16.76 8.66
CA TRP A 193 10.69 15.98 7.45
C TRP A 193 9.47 15.22 6.91
N GLU A 194 8.38 15.12 7.68
CA GLU A 194 7.11 14.50 7.25
C GLU A 194 6.10 15.51 6.66
N ARG A 195 6.48 16.78 6.61
CA ARG A 195 5.57 17.93 6.41
C ARG A 195 6.03 18.90 5.34
N HIS A 196 6.95 18.50 4.47
CA HIS A 196 7.36 19.30 3.32
C HIS A 196 6.20 19.35 2.31
N GLU A 197 5.70 20.57 2.05
CA GLU A 197 4.48 20.90 1.27
C GLU A 197 3.18 20.25 1.78
N PHE A 198 3.10 18.93 1.84
CA PHE A 198 1.98 18.16 2.39
C PHE A 198 2.35 17.46 3.69
N TRP A 199 1.37 17.29 4.57
CA TRP A 199 1.53 16.60 5.86
C TRP A 199 1.03 15.17 5.66
N VAL A 200 1.97 14.28 5.35
CA VAL A 200 1.66 12.95 4.83
C VAL A 200 2.43 11.89 5.60
N ASN A 201 1.72 10.87 6.07
CA ASN A 201 2.21 9.51 6.16
C ASN A 201 1.35 8.66 5.19
N GLU A 202 2.00 7.91 4.30
CA GLU A 202 1.37 7.05 3.29
C GLU A 202 2.26 5.85 2.95
N GLY A 203 1.88 4.99 2.01
CA GLY A 203 2.69 3.84 1.56
C GLY A 203 3.23 2.95 2.70
N PRO A 204 2.39 2.47 3.64
CA PRO A 204 2.84 1.58 4.70
C PRO A 204 3.35 0.24 4.12
N ALA A 205 4.42 -0.32 4.68
CA ALA A 205 4.89 -1.66 4.33
C ALA A 205 5.41 -2.40 5.57
N PHE A 206 4.95 -3.64 5.76
CA PHE A 206 5.28 -4.47 6.91
C PHE A 206 6.47 -5.40 6.65
N VAL A 207 7.38 -5.50 7.62
CA VAL A 207 8.49 -6.47 7.62
C VAL A 207 8.70 -7.01 9.02
N ARG A 208 8.80 -8.34 9.15
CA ARG A 208 9.29 -8.99 10.37
C ARG A 208 10.76 -9.37 10.19
N HIS A 209 11.61 -9.01 11.14
CA HIS A 209 13.01 -9.41 11.11
C HIS A 209 13.62 -9.50 12.51
N GLY A 210 14.22 -10.65 12.83
CA GLY A 210 14.77 -10.92 14.16
C GLY A 210 13.69 -10.76 15.24
N ASP A 211 14.03 -10.02 16.29
CA ASP A 211 13.18 -9.83 17.47
C ASP A 211 12.25 -8.62 17.35
N ARG A 212 11.99 -8.13 16.13
CA ARG A 212 11.11 -6.99 15.88
C ARG A 212 10.17 -7.17 14.69
N ILE A 213 9.05 -6.46 14.77
CA ILE A 213 8.26 -6.08 13.61
C ILE A 213 8.55 -4.62 13.24
N PHE A 214 8.50 -4.34 11.95
CA PHE A 214 8.76 -3.04 11.36
C PHE A 214 7.62 -2.68 10.44
N LEU A 215 7.25 -1.40 10.45
CA LEU A 215 6.36 -0.81 9.48
C LEU A 215 7.01 0.46 8.93
N THR A 216 7.51 0.37 7.70
CA THR A 216 7.97 1.57 7.00
C THR A 216 6.78 2.31 6.42
N TYR A 217 6.96 3.61 6.17
CA TYR A 217 5.96 4.42 5.50
C TYR A 217 6.65 5.59 4.80
N SER A 218 6.02 6.17 3.80
CA SER A 218 6.51 7.36 3.11
C SER A 218 5.92 8.64 3.69
N ALA A 219 6.65 9.75 3.56
CA ALA A 219 6.22 11.04 4.09
C ALA A 219 6.60 12.23 3.20
N SER A 220 5.95 13.38 3.47
CA SER A 220 6.01 14.60 2.65
C SER A 220 5.40 14.45 1.25
N ASP A 221 5.53 15.46 0.40
CA ASP A 221 5.10 15.40 -1.00
C ASP A 221 6.01 14.49 -1.85
N THR A 222 5.50 14.01 -2.99
CA THR A 222 6.22 13.10 -3.92
C THR A 222 7.32 13.79 -4.74
N SER A 223 7.84 14.91 -4.24
CA SER A 223 8.98 15.66 -4.77
C SER A 223 10.30 15.03 -4.28
N PRO A 224 11.47 15.64 -4.52
CA PRO A 224 12.72 15.20 -3.91
C PRO A 224 12.76 15.22 -2.36
N ALA A 225 11.72 15.74 -1.70
CA ALA A 225 11.55 15.65 -0.25
C ALA A 225 10.93 14.34 0.23
N TYR A 226 10.39 13.51 -0.68
CA TYR A 226 9.81 12.21 -0.35
C TYR A 226 10.85 11.31 0.33
N CYS A 227 10.48 10.73 1.47
CA CYS A 227 11.39 9.94 2.29
C CYS A 227 10.63 8.90 3.10
N MET A 228 11.35 7.90 3.62
CA MET A 228 10.75 6.82 4.41
C MET A 228 10.95 7.04 5.91
N GLY A 229 9.87 6.95 6.66
CA GLY A 229 9.87 6.74 8.10
C GLY A 229 9.86 5.26 8.47
N LEU A 230 9.97 5.00 9.77
CA LEU A 230 9.94 3.65 10.34
C LEU A 230 9.23 3.66 11.68
N LEU A 231 8.26 2.76 11.81
CA LEU A 231 7.71 2.31 13.08
C LEU A 231 8.28 0.93 13.40
N TRP A 232 8.47 0.63 14.69
CA TRP A 232 8.85 -0.72 15.13
C TRP A 232 8.23 -1.07 16.48
N ALA A 233 8.03 -2.36 16.69
CA ALA A 233 7.64 -2.95 17.97
C ALA A 233 8.38 -4.29 18.15
N ASP A 234 8.30 -4.88 19.35
CA ASP A 234 8.86 -6.20 19.61
C ASP A 234 8.16 -7.28 18.76
N ALA A 235 8.87 -8.37 18.43
CA ALA A 235 8.39 -9.39 17.49
C ALA A 235 7.12 -10.14 17.92
N ASP A 236 6.77 -10.09 19.20
CA ASP A 236 5.58 -10.71 19.79
C ASP A 236 4.51 -9.69 20.22
N ALA A 237 4.75 -8.39 19.99
CA ALA A 237 3.80 -7.34 20.28
C ALA A 237 2.49 -7.54 19.49
N ASP A 238 1.36 -7.21 20.11
CA ASP A 238 0.09 -7.10 19.39
C ASP A 238 0.14 -5.84 18.50
N PRO A 239 0.01 -5.94 17.16
CA PRO A 239 -0.01 -4.78 16.27
C PRO A 239 -1.09 -3.75 16.64
N MET A 240 -2.18 -4.17 17.31
CA MET A 240 -3.25 -3.28 17.74
C MET A 240 -2.94 -2.53 19.05
N ASP A 241 -1.89 -2.91 19.78
CA ASP A 241 -1.39 -2.10 20.89
C ASP A 241 -0.54 -0.95 20.33
N ILE A 242 -1.21 0.17 20.04
CA ILE A 242 -0.57 1.38 19.51
C ILE A 242 0.58 1.87 20.41
N SER A 243 0.53 1.61 21.71
CA SER A 243 1.58 2.03 22.65
C SER A 243 2.87 1.22 22.53
N ALA A 244 2.83 0.03 21.95
CA ALA A 244 3.99 -0.81 21.68
C ALA A 244 4.83 -0.30 20.49
N TRP A 245 4.25 0.56 19.65
CA TRP A 245 4.94 1.09 18.48
C TRP A 245 5.82 2.29 18.83
N HIS A 246 7.07 2.20 18.44
CA HIS A 246 8.03 3.29 18.47
C HIS A 246 8.16 3.91 17.08
N LYS A 247 8.30 5.23 17.03
CA LYS A 247 8.47 5.99 15.78
C LYS A 247 9.88 6.56 15.66
N SER A 248 10.51 6.38 14.51
CA SER A 248 11.84 6.95 14.23
C SER A 248 11.74 8.47 14.16
N ASN A 249 12.64 9.17 14.86
CA ASN A 249 12.68 10.63 14.84
C ASN A 249 13.39 11.20 13.60
N ARG A 250 13.94 10.34 12.75
CA ARG A 250 14.63 10.67 11.49
C ARG A 250 14.15 9.75 10.36
N PRO A 251 14.19 10.20 9.10
CA PRO A 251 13.94 9.30 7.98
C PRO A 251 15.00 8.20 7.95
N VAL A 252 14.60 7.00 7.55
CA VAL A 252 15.47 5.84 7.37
C VAL A 252 15.94 5.69 5.92
N LEU A 253 15.28 6.38 4.97
CA LEU A 253 15.69 6.50 3.57
C LEU A 253 15.28 7.88 3.01
N VAL A 254 16.15 8.49 2.19
CA VAL A 254 15.99 9.84 1.55
C VAL A 254 16.57 9.87 0.13
#